data_AF-A0A7R9ZZG6-F1
#
_entry.id   AF-A0A7R9ZZG6-F1
#
_cell.length_a   1.000
_cell.length_b   1.000
_cell.length_c   1.000
_cell.angle_alpha   90.00
_cell.angle_beta   90.00
_cell.angle_gamma   90.00
#
_symmetry.space_group_name_H-M   'P 1'
#
loop_
_entity.id
_entity.type
_entity.pdbx_description
1 polymer ?
#
loop_
_entity_poly.entity_id
_entity_poly.type
_entity_poly.pdbx_seq_one_letter_code
_entity_poly.pdbx_strand_id
1 'polypeptide(L)'
;MGVGSGLATFRGGQEGVWPALKQLGLSYEDICEPKWFSEDPRLGWAFWSFCHGAYQEAEPHQGYAIVRKWAERLPLQGYSFTSNIDSHWARSGWPEDLLCECHGAVRWLQCSAPCGEAVWETPEDLGLQENPRTCRAEGKLPSCPRCGAVARPAVLMFGGDSGFSKEVRRHQQESLDRWFLMVNETMKTHPDPLLVCLELGCGVTVPTVRKELEKAMEKFPFARLIRVNPENPGVSRQLKDRAVTLPMGATEALLKLDALLGEVFMGRFIVHDSWGGGSEVDMPWDSPVCRILRRALVPLHGYDPTWVFDDSSEFRLVAHHILRRDDMWKELDSDEPVPVEYFLVVDGDNEPMAMCIHLYGGYFDGGDGGRNWKLAARMARIYHLIMDLHEHFGKESYQRRLNEVTDREELRALIREVHLEVLPMHKFYVSDDLTPGQWISEQQRMQALIMSGDWWSDILALSNPLQAVSGANRMSSLPPSKRVR
;
A
#
# COMPACT_ATOMS: atom_id res chain seq x y z
N MET A 1 7.77 -19.69 0.35
CA MET A 1 8.60 -18.88 1.27
C MET A 1 9.66 -19.72 1.98
N GLY A 2 9.29 -20.75 2.77
CA GLY A 2 10.25 -21.57 3.56
C GLY A 2 11.52 -22.10 2.86
N VAL A 3 11.50 -22.38 1.55
CA VAL A 3 12.70 -22.80 0.79
C VAL A 3 13.86 -21.82 0.91
N GLY A 4 13.59 -20.52 0.96
CA GLY A 4 14.62 -19.50 1.14
C GLY A 4 15.33 -19.58 2.49
N SER A 5 14.74 -20.27 3.46
CA SER A 5 15.31 -20.59 4.79
C SER A 5 15.98 -21.97 4.85
N GLY A 6 16.15 -22.66 3.72
CA GLY A 6 16.72 -24.01 3.68
C GLY A 6 15.73 -25.14 3.99
N LEU A 7 14.43 -24.83 4.15
CA LEU A 7 13.40 -25.84 4.38
C LEU A 7 12.97 -26.51 3.07
N ALA A 8 12.81 -27.84 3.09
CA ALA A 8 12.31 -28.59 1.94
C ALA A 8 10.84 -28.25 1.63
N THR A 9 10.44 -28.45 0.37
CA THR A 9 9.01 -28.49 0.00
C THR A 9 8.51 -29.92 0.01
N PHE A 10 7.22 -30.11 0.23
CA PHE A 10 6.61 -31.43 0.08
C PHE A 10 6.48 -31.90 -1.39
N ARG A 11 6.87 -31.09 -2.39
CA ARG A 11 6.54 -31.30 -3.82
C ARG A 11 7.72 -31.76 -4.70
N GLY A 12 8.94 -31.83 -4.19
CA GLY A 12 10.09 -32.22 -5.04
C GLY A 12 11.37 -32.54 -4.28
N GLY A 13 11.92 -33.72 -4.59
CA GLY A 13 13.23 -34.23 -4.16
C GLY A 13 13.23 -35.02 -2.85
N GLN A 14 13.78 -36.23 -2.82
CA GLN A 14 14.10 -36.94 -1.56
C GLN A 14 15.14 -36.18 -0.70
N GLU A 15 15.77 -35.15 -1.25
CA GLU A 15 16.76 -34.32 -0.57
C GLU A 15 16.07 -33.31 0.35
N GLY A 16 16.34 -33.39 1.66
CA GLY A 16 15.80 -32.48 2.68
C GLY A 16 14.48 -32.93 3.33
N VAL A 17 13.90 -34.04 2.91
CA VAL A 17 12.77 -34.70 3.59
C VAL A 17 13.30 -35.72 4.61
N TRP A 18 12.53 -36.04 5.65
CA TRP A 18 12.90 -37.01 6.69
C TRP A 18 13.54 -38.27 6.09
N PRO A 19 14.86 -38.51 6.33
CA PRO A 19 15.62 -39.53 5.58
C PRO A 19 15.05 -40.96 5.69
N ALA A 20 14.36 -41.26 6.80
CA ALA A 20 13.78 -42.57 7.06
C ALA A 20 12.64 -42.96 6.10
N LEU A 21 12.02 -42.01 5.39
CA LEU A 21 10.94 -42.30 4.43
C LEU A 21 11.33 -43.36 3.40
N LYS A 22 12.54 -43.26 2.85
CA LYS A 22 13.05 -44.21 1.87
C LYS A 22 13.24 -45.62 2.45
N GLN A 23 13.69 -45.71 3.70
CA GLN A 23 13.86 -46.97 4.41
C GLN A 23 12.51 -47.63 4.72
N LEU A 24 11.50 -46.82 5.01
CA LEU A 24 10.14 -47.27 5.33
C LEU A 24 9.28 -47.54 4.10
N GLY A 25 9.71 -47.12 2.91
CA GLY A 25 8.91 -47.22 1.69
C GLY A 25 7.64 -46.37 1.73
N LEU A 26 7.65 -45.30 2.51
CA LEU A 26 6.53 -44.37 2.67
C LEU A 26 6.78 -43.09 1.86
N SER A 27 5.72 -42.55 1.28
CA SER A 27 5.73 -41.18 0.75
C SER A 27 5.61 -40.15 1.89
N TYR A 28 5.82 -38.87 1.56
CA TYR A 28 5.60 -37.78 2.50
C TYR A 28 4.12 -37.69 2.90
N GLU A 29 3.21 -37.87 1.94
CA GLU A 29 1.78 -37.90 2.17
C GLU A 29 1.39 -39.03 3.12
N ASP A 30 1.96 -40.23 2.93
CA ASP A 30 1.65 -41.39 3.78
C ASP A 30 2.02 -41.12 5.24
N ILE A 31 3.24 -40.62 5.54
CA ILE A 31 3.68 -40.37 6.93
C ILE A 31 2.91 -39.20 7.58
N CYS A 32 2.37 -38.30 6.76
CA CYS A 32 1.58 -37.15 7.18
C CYS A 32 0.08 -37.48 7.32
N GLU A 33 -0.30 -38.76 7.47
CA GLU A 33 -1.65 -39.17 7.82
C GLU A 33 -1.86 -39.26 9.34
N PRO A 34 -3.06 -38.90 9.85
CA PRO A 34 -3.33 -38.91 11.29
C PRO A 34 -3.32 -40.32 11.91
N LYS A 35 -3.49 -41.38 11.10
CA LYS A 35 -3.53 -42.79 11.56
C LYS A 35 -2.29 -43.21 12.33
N TRP A 36 -1.13 -42.61 12.05
CA TRP A 36 0.12 -42.98 12.73
C TRP A 36 0.08 -42.69 14.23
N PHE A 37 -0.70 -41.71 14.69
CA PHE A 37 -0.85 -41.43 16.11
C PHE A 37 -1.73 -42.44 16.87
N SER A 38 -2.42 -43.33 16.15
CA SER A 38 -3.17 -44.45 16.72
C SER A 38 -2.53 -45.81 16.43
N GLU A 39 -1.99 -46.02 15.23
CA GLU A 39 -1.46 -47.32 14.78
C GLU A 39 -0.01 -47.56 15.20
N ASP A 40 0.87 -46.57 15.02
CA ASP A 40 2.28 -46.62 15.46
C ASP A 40 2.71 -45.22 15.92
N PRO A 41 2.31 -44.80 17.15
CA PRO A 41 2.54 -43.43 17.61
C PRO A 41 4.03 -43.07 17.68
N ARG A 42 4.90 -44.08 17.84
CA ARG A 42 6.36 -43.86 17.86
C ARG A 42 6.88 -43.56 16.46
N LEU A 43 6.32 -44.18 15.42
CA LEU A 43 6.66 -43.83 14.04
C LEU A 43 6.18 -42.42 13.70
N GLY A 44 4.93 -42.07 14.03
CA GLY A 44 4.40 -40.73 13.82
C GLY A 44 5.25 -39.66 14.52
N TRP A 45 5.59 -39.88 15.79
CA TRP A 45 6.43 -38.95 16.53
C TRP A 45 7.89 -38.89 16.08
N ALA A 46 8.46 -39.93 15.47
CA ALA A 46 9.79 -39.86 14.89
C ALA A 46 9.85 -38.80 13.77
N PHE A 47 8.90 -38.88 12.84
CA PHE A 47 8.77 -37.92 11.75
C PHE A 47 8.49 -36.49 12.26
N TRP A 48 7.49 -36.34 13.12
CA TRP A 48 7.08 -35.00 13.59
C TRP A 48 8.09 -34.36 14.54
N SER A 49 8.86 -35.15 15.31
CA SER A 49 10.00 -34.64 16.08
C SER A 49 11.14 -34.16 15.17
N PHE A 50 11.43 -34.89 14.09
CA PHE A 50 12.38 -34.45 13.07
C PHE A 50 11.94 -33.12 12.43
N CYS A 51 10.67 -33.01 12.03
CA CYS A 51 10.12 -31.77 11.48
C CYS A 51 10.19 -30.62 12.49
N HIS A 52 9.84 -30.86 13.75
CA HIS A 52 9.89 -29.85 14.81
C HIS A 52 11.31 -29.30 14.98
N GLY A 53 12.32 -30.18 15.09
CA GLY A 53 13.73 -29.76 15.19
C GLY A 53 14.18 -28.98 13.96
N ALA A 54 13.89 -29.48 12.74
CA ALA A 54 14.26 -28.78 11.50
C ALA A 54 13.63 -27.38 11.40
N TYR A 55 12.38 -27.21 11.84
CA TYR A 55 11.71 -25.91 11.85
C TYR A 55 12.17 -24.98 12.97
N GLN A 56 12.65 -25.50 14.11
CA GLN A 56 13.29 -24.68 15.15
C GLN A 56 14.67 -24.17 14.70
N GLU A 57 15.49 -25.05 14.11
CA GLU A 57 16.85 -24.72 13.66
C GLU A 57 16.88 -23.76 12.47
N ALA A 58 15.89 -23.85 11.57
CA ALA A 58 15.82 -22.99 10.40
C ALA A 58 15.44 -21.56 10.79
N GLU A 59 16.22 -20.57 10.35
CA GLU A 59 15.91 -19.15 10.57
C GLU A 59 15.06 -18.57 9.43
N PRO A 60 14.06 -17.71 9.71
CA PRO A 60 13.32 -16.99 8.68
C PRO A 60 14.27 -16.16 7.81
N HIS A 61 14.26 -16.38 6.49
CA HIS A 61 15.10 -15.62 5.59
C HIS A 61 14.68 -14.14 5.55
N GLN A 62 15.57 -13.27 5.09
CA GLN A 62 15.36 -11.80 5.06
C GLN A 62 14.07 -11.31 4.37
N GLY A 63 13.45 -12.13 3.51
CA GLY A 63 12.21 -11.79 2.84
C GLY A 63 11.03 -11.60 3.80
N TYR A 64 10.99 -12.33 4.91
CA TYR A 64 9.96 -12.12 5.94
C TYR A 64 10.07 -10.72 6.56
N ALA A 65 11.31 -10.29 6.89
CA ALA A 65 11.57 -8.97 7.43
C ALA A 65 11.25 -7.83 6.44
N ILE A 66 11.53 -8.04 5.14
CA ILE A 66 11.16 -7.10 4.08
C ILE A 66 9.65 -6.88 4.03
N VAL A 67 8.87 -7.97 3.98
CA VAL A 67 7.40 -7.84 3.93
C VAL A 67 6.85 -7.19 5.20
N ARG A 68 7.42 -7.50 6.37
CA ARG A 68 7.07 -6.85 7.64
C ARG A 68 7.34 -5.34 7.60
N LYS A 69 8.53 -4.92 7.16
CA LYS A 69 8.89 -3.50 6.95
C LYS A 69 7.91 -2.78 6.01
N TRP A 70 7.45 -3.45 4.95
CA TRP A 70 6.44 -2.86 4.06
C TRP A 70 5.08 -2.74 4.76
N ALA A 71 4.64 -3.78 5.45
CA ALA A 71 3.38 -3.79 6.18
C ALA A 71 3.33 -2.68 7.24
N GLU A 72 4.38 -2.50 8.05
CA GLU A 72 4.46 -1.47 9.10
C GLU A 72 4.29 -0.03 8.58
N ARG A 73 4.52 0.22 7.28
CA ARG A 73 4.36 1.54 6.65
C ARG A 73 2.95 1.78 6.12
N LEU A 74 2.10 0.76 6.06
CA LEU A 74 0.75 0.85 5.51
C LEU A 74 -0.26 1.19 6.62
N PRO A 75 -1.29 2.00 6.34
CA PRO A 75 -2.24 2.45 7.35
C PRO A 75 -3.03 1.31 8.01
N LEU A 76 -3.25 0.21 7.28
CA LEU A 76 -3.94 -0.99 7.78
C LEU A 76 -3.00 -2.19 7.98
N GLN A 77 -1.69 -1.95 7.97
CA GLN A 77 -0.67 -2.98 7.94
C GLN A 77 -0.88 -3.99 6.78
N GLY A 78 -0.35 -5.21 6.93
CA GLY A 78 -0.62 -6.34 6.06
C GLY A 78 -1.14 -7.51 6.88
N TYR A 79 -1.89 -8.40 6.25
CA TYR A 79 -2.35 -9.65 6.87
C TYR A 79 -1.67 -10.85 6.19
N SER A 80 -1.08 -11.76 6.98
CA SER A 80 -0.46 -12.97 6.45
C SER A 80 -1.43 -14.14 6.52
N PHE A 81 -1.71 -14.75 5.37
CA PHE A 81 -2.44 -16.02 5.26
C PHE A 81 -1.48 -17.08 4.73
N THR A 82 -1.20 -18.11 5.53
CA THR A 82 -0.15 -19.08 5.20
C THR A 82 -0.61 -20.52 5.36
N SER A 83 -0.17 -21.36 4.42
CA SER A 83 -0.26 -22.83 4.50
C SER A 83 1.00 -23.47 5.09
N ASN A 84 2.04 -22.68 5.36
CA ASN A 84 3.24 -23.16 6.04
C ASN A 84 2.92 -23.46 7.50
N ILE A 85 3.61 -24.45 8.05
CA ILE A 85 3.43 -24.92 9.43
C ILE A 85 4.68 -24.67 10.30
N ASP A 86 5.69 -24.02 9.73
CA ASP A 86 7.02 -23.74 10.30
C ASP A 86 7.02 -22.57 11.31
N SER A 87 5.93 -21.80 11.36
CA SER A 87 5.79 -20.58 12.18
C SER A 87 6.84 -19.49 11.90
N HIS A 88 7.46 -19.48 10.72
CA HIS A 88 8.45 -18.45 10.35
C HIS A 88 7.86 -17.03 10.31
N TRP A 89 6.57 -16.89 9.99
CA TRP A 89 5.90 -15.59 10.07
C TRP A 89 5.91 -15.05 11.51
N ALA A 90 5.43 -15.84 12.48
CA ALA A 90 5.46 -15.45 13.89
C ALA A 90 6.90 -15.19 14.38
N ARG A 91 7.83 -16.10 14.08
CA ARG A 91 9.26 -15.96 14.46
C ARG A 91 9.96 -14.75 13.85
N SER A 92 9.49 -14.27 12.69
CA SER A 92 10.01 -13.03 12.07
C SER A 92 9.51 -11.73 12.72
N GLY A 93 8.71 -11.83 13.77
CA GLY A 93 8.07 -10.71 14.47
C GLY A 93 6.78 -10.23 13.80
N TRP A 94 6.15 -11.06 12.95
CA TRP A 94 4.84 -10.73 12.39
C TRP A 94 3.76 -10.78 13.48
N PRO A 95 2.86 -9.79 13.59
CA PRO A 95 1.83 -9.77 14.63
C PRO A 95 0.90 -10.99 14.56
N GLU A 96 0.67 -11.67 15.69
CA GLU A 96 -0.14 -12.89 15.74
C GLU A 96 -1.63 -12.65 15.42
N ASP A 97 -2.12 -11.45 15.72
CA ASP A 97 -3.48 -11.01 15.39
C ASP A 97 -3.66 -10.70 13.89
N LEU A 98 -2.57 -10.57 13.14
CA LEU A 98 -2.51 -10.37 11.68
C LEU A 98 -1.98 -11.61 10.94
N LEU A 99 -2.09 -12.79 11.56
CA LEU A 99 -1.60 -14.06 11.02
C LEU A 99 -2.72 -15.12 11.00
N CYS A 100 -2.84 -15.83 9.88
CA CYS A 100 -3.69 -17.01 9.75
C CYS A 100 -2.86 -18.20 9.24
N GLU A 101 -2.59 -19.14 10.14
CA GLU A 101 -1.91 -20.41 9.86
C GLU A 101 -2.99 -21.44 9.47
N CYS A 102 -3.42 -21.43 8.22
CA CYS A 102 -4.65 -22.12 7.78
C CYS A 102 -4.57 -23.65 7.87
N HIS A 103 -3.37 -24.20 7.97
CA HIS A 103 -3.11 -25.62 8.21
C HIS A 103 -2.59 -25.90 9.63
N GLY A 104 -2.70 -24.94 10.55
CA GLY A 104 -2.10 -25.04 11.87
C GLY A 104 -0.58 -24.87 11.83
N ALA A 105 0.09 -25.24 12.92
CA ALA A 105 1.53 -25.07 13.04
C ALA A 105 2.16 -26.08 14.01
N VAL A 106 3.44 -26.41 13.80
CA VAL A 106 4.17 -27.38 14.64
C VAL A 106 4.46 -26.87 16.05
N ARG A 107 4.32 -25.57 16.29
CA ARG A 107 4.44 -24.97 17.64
C ARG A 107 3.26 -25.29 18.54
N TRP A 108 2.19 -25.88 18.00
CA TRP A 108 1.00 -26.27 18.72
C TRP A 108 0.81 -27.78 18.75
N LEU A 109 0.36 -28.31 19.88
CA LEU A 109 -0.08 -29.68 20.08
C LEU A 109 -1.60 -29.72 20.25
N GLN A 110 -2.18 -30.86 19.89
CA GLN A 110 -3.56 -31.21 20.15
C GLN A 110 -3.67 -32.68 20.56
N CYS A 111 -4.81 -33.06 21.14
CA CYS A 111 -5.10 -34.45 21.41
C CYS A 111 -5.25 -35.25 20.10
N SER A 112 -4.71 -36.49 20.03
CA SER A 112 -4.95 -37.38 18.89
C SER A 112 -6.35 -38.01 18.90
N ALA A 113 -6.92 -38.20 20.10
CA ALA A 113 -8.29 -38.65 20.31
C ALA A 113 -9.13 -37.43 20.71
N PRO A 114 -9.76 -36.70 19.77
CA PRO A 114 -10.27 -35.32 19.92
C PRO A 114 -11.28 -35.17 21.07
N CYS A 115 -10.77 -35.08 22.30
CA CYS A 115 -11.53 -35.19 23.54
C CYS A 115 -12.08 -33.83 24.02
N GLY A 116 -12.01 -32.81 23.17
CA GLY A 116 -12.40 -31.43 23.47
C GLY A 116 -11.37 -30.64 24.29
N GLU A 117 -10.13 -31.11 24.40
CA GLU A 117 -9.04 -30.27 24.94
C GLU A 117 -8.64 -29.22 23.89
N ALA A 118 -8.42 -27.98 24.36
CA ALA A 118 -7.90 -26.90 23.51
C ALA A 118 -6.51 -27.26 22.97
N VAL A 119 -6.01 -26.55 21.96
CA VAL A 119 -4.60 -26.73 21.55
C VAL A 119 -3.67 -26.08 22.58
N TRP A 120 -2.46 -26.61 22.75
CA TRP A 120 -1.46 -26.09 23.69
C TRP A 120 -0.09 -25.99 23.04
N GLU A 121 0.82 -25.24 23.65
CA GLU A 121 2.17 -25.02 23.12
C GLU A 121 3.01 -26.31 23.13
N THR A 122 3.79 -26.49 22.09
CA THR A 122 4.76 -27.59 21.98
C THR A 122 5.98 -27.24 22.82
N PRO A 123 6.44 -28.11 23.74
CA PRO A 123 7.67 -27.89 24.49
C PRO A 123 8.86 -27.70 23.53
N GLU A 124 9.79 -26.82 23.90
CA GLU A 124 11.01 -26.58 23.12
C GLU A 124 11.82 -27.87 22.90
N ASP A 125 11.94 -28.68 23.96
CA ASP A 125 12.52 -30.02 23.89
C ASP A 125 11.41 -31.07 24.10
N LEU A 126 11.17 -31.87 23.06
CA LEU A 126 10.24 -33.01 23.11
C LEU A 126 10.82 -34.20 23.88
N GLY A 127 12.13 -34.24 24.13
CA GLY A 127 12.82 -35.36 24.77
C GLY A 127 12.74 -36.67 23.96
N LEU A 128 12.57 -36.56 22.65
CA LEU A 128 12.45 -37.68 21.73
C LEU A 128 13.72 -37.87 20.91
N GLN A 129 14.14 -39.12 20.73
CA GLN A 129 15.26 -39.49 19.88
C GLN A 129 14.82 -40.52 18.85
N GLU A 130 15.22 -40.34 17.59
CA GLU A 130 14.95 -41.33 16.55
C GLU A 130 15.88 -42.53 16.69
N ASN A 131 15.32 -43.74 16.76
CA ASN A 131 16.10 -44.97 16.63
C ASN A 131 16.39 -45.25 15.15
N PRO A 132 17.66 -45.23 14.69
CA PRO A 132 18.00 -45.34 13.27
C PRO A 132 17.72 -46.74 12.68
N ARG A 133 17.57 -47.78 13.51
CA ARG A 133 17.25 -49.13 13.02
C ARG A 133 15.77 -49.31 12.78
N THR A 134 14.94 -48.72 13.64
CA THR A 134 13.48 -48.91 13.62
C THR A 134 12.74 -47.69 13.09
N CYS A 135 13.40 -46.55 12.90
CA CYS A 135 12.82 -45.27 12.46
C CYS A 135 11.67 -44.80 13.39
N ARG A 136 11.77 -45.07 14.69
CA ARG A 136 10.74 -44.81 15.71
C ARG A 136 11.30 -43.96 16.84
N ALA A 137 10.44 -43.13 17.42
CA ALA A 137 10.80 -42.28 18.54
C ALA A 137 10.96 -43.09 19.83
N GLU A 138 12.11 -42.92 20.46
CA GLU A 138 12.42 -43.31 21.83
C GLU A 138 12.22 -42.13 22.77
N GLY A 139 11.90 -42.41 24.03
CA GLY A 139 11.49 -41.39 25.01
C GLY A 139 10.00 -41.42 25.34
N LYS A 140 9.57 -40.46 26.16
CA LYS A 140 8.18 -40.31 26.61
C LYS A 140 7.40 -39.51 25.56
N LEU A 141 6.46 -40.17 24.89
CA LEU A 141 5.62 -39.48 23.90
C LEU A 141 4.78 -38.39 24.56
N PRO A 142 4.60 -37.22 23.89
CA PRO A 142 3.67 -36.19 24.34
C PRO A 142 2.26 -36.75 24.55
N SER A 143 1.60 -36.32 25.61
CA SER A 143 0.26 -36.80 26.00
C SER A 143 -0.68 -35.64 26.26
N CYS A 144 -1.96 -35.82 25.93
CA CYS A 144 -3.02 -34.87 26.21
C CYS A 144 -3.16 -34.64 27.73
N PRO A 145 -3.15 -33.38 28.21
CA PRO A 145 -3.27 -33.08 29.63
C PRO A 145 -4.64 -33.46 30.21
N ARG A 146 -5.67 -33.59 29.36
CA ARG A 146 -7.04 -33.89 29.77
C ARG A 146 -7.32 -35.39 29.89
N CYS A 147 -6.99 -36.17 28.86
CA CYS A 147 -7.39 -37.59 28.77
C CYS A 147 -6.22 -38.57 28.77
N GLY A 148 -4.98 -38.10 28.73
CA GLY A 148 -3.78 -38.95 28.72
C GLY A 148 -3.49 -39.67 27.40
N ALA A 149 -4.36 -39.56 26.38
CA ALA A 149 -4.08 -40.07 25.04
C ALA A 149 -2.81 -39.41 24.45
N VAL A 150 -2.16 -40.06 23.49
CA VAL A 150 -0.99 -39.49 22.81
C VAL A 150 -1.40 -38.16 22.15
N ALA A 151 -0.57 -37.13 22.30
CA ALA A 151 -0.76 -35.88 21.60
C ALA A 151 -0.20 -35.99 20.17
N ARG A 152 -0.59 -35.05 19.32
CA ARG A 152 -0.04 -34.88 17.97
C ARG A 152 0.16 -33.38 17.70
N PRO A 153 0.97 -32.99 16.71
CA PRO A 153 0.99 -31.62 16.23
C PRO A 153 -0.40 -31.17 15.81
N ALA A 154 -0.77 -29.94 16.16
CA ALA A 154 -1.98 -29.27 15.70
C ALA A 154 -1.75 -28.71 14.29
N VAL A 155 -1.52 -29.64 13.37
CA VAL A 155 -1.33 -29.42 11.94
C VAL A 155 -2.37 -30.23 11.20
N LEU A 156 -2.99 -29.64 10.18
CA LEU A 156 -3.93 -30.33 9.30
C LEU A 156 -3.18 -31.35 8.44
N MET A 157 -3.48 -32.62 8.66
CA MET A 157 -2.81 -33.75 8.01
C MET A 157 -3.56 -34.24 6.76
N PHE A 158 -2.89 -35.04 5.92
CA PHE A 158 -3.51 -35.63 4.73
C PHE A 158 -4.52 -36.73 5.12
N GLY A 159 -5.23 -37.28 4.13
CA GLY A 159 -6.15 -38.42 4.36
C GLY A 159 -7.50 -38.05 5.00
N GLY A 160 -7.91 -36.77 4.97
CA GLY A 160 -9.22 -36.35 5.47
C GLY A 160 -9.29 -36.22 7.00
N ASP A 161 -8.26 -35.62 7.59
CA ASP A 161 -8.07 -35.41 9.03
C ASP A 161 -9.23 -34.66 9.73
N SER A 162 -10.26 -35.39 10.09
CA SER A 162 -11.44 -34.88 10.81
C SER A 162 -11.14 -34.51 12.27
N GLY A 163 -10.02 -35.00 12.80
CA GLY A 163 -9.56 -34.74 14.17
C GLY A 163 -8.81 -33.41 14.33
N PHE A 164 -8.45 -32.72 13.25
CA PHE A 164 -7.77 -31.42 13.33
C PHE A 164 -8.62 -30.39 14.10
N SER A 165 -8.04 -29.78 15.13
CA SER A 165 -8.72 -28.72 15.88
C SER A 165 -8.87 -27.49 15.01
N LYS A 166 -10.12 -27.04 14.85
CA LYS A 166 -10.45 -25.86 14.05
C LYS A 166 -10.52 -24.58 14.88
N GLU A 167 -10.32 -24.65 16.19
CA GLU A 167 -10.55 -23.52 17.09
C GLU A 167 -9.61 -22.34 16.79
N VAL A 168 -8.28 -22.58 16.82
CA VAL A 168 -7.30 -21.53 16.49
C VAL A 168 -7.49 -21.02 15.08
N ARG A 169 -7.66 -21.92 14.11
CA ARG A 169 -7.93 -21.55 12.71
C ARG A 169 -9.19 -20.68 12.59
N ARG A 170 -10.26 -20.99 13.32
CA ARG A 170 -11.51 -20.21 13.31
C ARG A 170 -11.25 -18.81 13.85
N HIS A 171 -10.56 -18.67 14.97
CA HIS A 171 -10.22 -17.36 15.53
C HIS A 171 -9.34 -16.52 14.60
N GLN A 172 -8.33 -17.14 13.98
CA GLN A 172 -7.48 -16.48 12.99
C GLN A 172 -8.27 -16.09 11.73
N GLN A 173 -9.20 -16.93 11.27
CA GLN A 173 -10.07 -16.61 10.15
C GLN A 173 -11.02 -15.45 10.47
N GLU A 174 -11.61 -15.42 11.67
CA GLU A 174 -12.45 -14.32 12.16
C GLU A 174 -11.65 -13.01 12.28
N SER A 175 -10.35 -13.08 12.60
CA SER A 175 -9.46 -11.92 12.58
C SER A 175 -9.20 -11.42 11.15
N LEU A 176 -8.94 -12.32 10.20
CA LEU A 176 -8.81 -11.97 8.77
C LEU A 176 -10.10 -11.34 8.22
N ASP A 177 -11.27 -11.89 8.56
CA ASP A 177 -12.56 -11.37 8.11
C ASP A 177 -12.80 -9.96 8.67
N ARG A 178 -12.45 -9.71 9.93
CA ARG A 178 -12.48 -8.36 10.54
C ARG A 178 -11.52 -7.40 9.85
N TRP A 179 -10.30 -7.85 9.52
CA TRP A 179 -9.34 -7.03 8.77
C TRP A 179 -9.88 -6.67 7.39
N PHE A 180 -10.53 -7.60 6.68
CA PHE A 180 -11.18 -7.29 5.40
C PHE A 180 -12.32 -6.27 5.53
N LEU A 181 -13.08 -6.28 6.64
CA LEU A 181 -14.09 -5.24 6.90
C LEU A 181 -13.42 -3.87 7.06
N MET A 182 -12.31 -3.79 7.80
CA MET A 182 -11.54 -2.55 7.94
C MET A 182 -11.01 -2.04 6.60
N VAL A 183 -10.50 -2.92 5.75
CA VAL A 183 -10.07 -2.58 4.37
C VAL A 183 -11.24 -1.99 3.59
N ASN A 184 -12.42 -2.61 3.64
CA ASN A 184 -13.60 -2.13 2.93
C ASN A 184 -14.08 -0.76 3.43
N GLU A 185 -14.13 -0.54 4.75
CA GLU A 185 -14.52 0.77 5.31
C GLU A 185 -13.49 1.86 5.00
N THR A 186 -12.20 1.50 5.00
CA THR A 186 -11.14 2.43 4.60
C THR A 186 -11.24 2.78 3.12
N MET A 187 -11.54 1.81 2.24
CA MET A 187 -11.73 2.07 0.81
C MET A 187 -12.96 2.95 0.52
N LYS A 188 -14.00 2.92 1.35
CA LYS A 188 -15.15 3.82 1.23
C LYS A 188 -14.83 5.27 1.58
N THR A 189 -13.94 5.48 2.56
CA THR A 189 -13.60 6.79 3.12
C THR A 189 -12.34 7.40 2.49
N HIS A 190 -11.47 6.54 1.97
CA HIS A 190 -10.24 6.88 1.27
C HIS A 190 -10.18 6.08 -0.03
N PRO A 191 -10.36 6.71 -1.20
CA PRO A 191 -10.31 6.03 -2.50
C PRO A 191 -8.89 5.62 -2.97
N ASP A 192 -7.86 5.99 -2.22
CA ASP A 192 -6.47 5.79 -2.61
C ASP A 192 -5.86 4.39 -2.39
N PRO A 193 -6.06 3.73 -1.22
CA PRO A 193 -5.38 2.50 -0.88
C PRO A 193 -5.94 1.35 -1.73
N LEU A 194 -5.02 0.71 -2.45
CA LEU A 194 -5.27 -0.49 -3.22
C LEU A 194 -4.91 -1.71 -2.38
N LEU A 195 -5.80 -2.70 -2.30
CA LEU A 195 -5.41 -4.00 -1.76
C LEU A 195 -4.44 -4.67 -2.74
N VAL A 196 -3.24 -4.99 -2.27
CA VAL A 196 -2.26 -5.78 -3.02
C VAL A 196 -2.17 -7.17 -2.40
N CYS A 197 -2.58 -8.18 -3.15
CA CYS A 197 -2.43 -9.58 -2.81
C CYS A 197 -1.04 -10.05 -3.27
N LEU A 198 -0.14 -10.32 -2.33
CA LEU A 198 1.21 -10.82 -2.62
C LEU A 198 1.27 -12.34 -2.39
N GLU A 199 1.32 -13.12 -3.47
CA GLU A 199 1.40 -14.58 -3.42
C GLU A 199 2.86 -15.06 -3.57
N LEU A 200 3.37 -15.79 -2.57
CA LEU A 200 4.81 -16.12 -2.48
C LEU A 200 5.05 -17.64 -2.41
N GLY A 201 5.36 -18.24 -3.55
CA GLY A 201 5.75 -19.65 -3.64
C GLY A 201 4.61 -20.64 -3.37
N CYS A 202 3.36 -20.23 -3.55
CA CYS A 202 2.20 -21.11 -3.41
C CYS A 202 2.04 -21.93 -4.69
N GLY A 203 2.10 -23.26 -4.65
CA GLY A 203 1.90 -24.11 -5.83
C GLY A 203 0.45 -24.61 -6.00
N VAL A 204 0.21 -25.46 -7.00
CA VAL A 204 -1.13 -25.92 -7.42
C VAL A 204 -1.70 -27.16 -6.73
N THR A 205 -0.86 -28.07 -6.23
CA THR A 205 -1.27 -29.34 -5.55
C THR A 205 -2.16 -29.11 -4.33
N VAL A 206 -1.74 -28.21 -3.43
CA VAL A 206 -2.55 -27.74 -2.30
C VAL A 206 -2.81 -26.25 -2.52
N PRO A 207 -3.91 -25.89 -3.20
CA PRO A 207 -4.13 -24.53 -3.69
C PRO A 207 -4.82 -23.62 -2.67
N THR A 208 -4.85 -23.96 -1.38
CA THR A 208 -5.59 -23.23 -0.33
C THR A 208 -5.29 -21.73 -0.35
N VAL A 209 -4.00 -21.35 -0.31
CA VAL A 209 -3.59 -19.94 -0.35
C VAL A 209 -3.98 -19.27 -1.67
N ARG A 210 -3.80 -19.97 -2.82
CA ARG A 210 -4.20 -19.42 -4.12
C ARG A 210 -5.69 -19.11 -4.17
N LYS A 211 -6.52 -20.05 -3.71
CA LYS A 211 -7.98 -19.89 -3.69
C LYS A 211 -8.41 -18.75 -2.78
N GLU A 212 -7.78 -18.58 -1.61
CA GLU A 212 -8.12 -17.47 -0.72
C GLU A 212 -7.73 -16.11 -1.32
N LEU A 213 -6.57 -15.99 -1.97
CA LEU A 213 -6.18 -14.76 -2.67
C LEU A 213 -7.08 -14.48 -3.87
N GLU A 214 -7.48 -15.51 -4.63
CA GLU A 214 -8.40 -15.37 -5.76
C GLU A 214 -9.79 -14.92 -5.29
N LYS A 215 -10.32 -15.46 -4.19
CA LYS A 215 -11.55 -14.96 -3.54
C LYS A 215 -11.41 -13.50 -3.09
N ALA A 216 -10.26 -13.11 -2.55
CA ALA A 216 -10.02 -11.71 -2.21
C ALA A 216 -10.03 -10.82 -3.47
N MET A 217 -9.43 -11.27 -4.58
CA MET A 217 -9.47 -10.55 -5.86
C MET A 217 -10.87 -10.44 -6.48
N GLU A 218 -11.77 -11.38 -6.19
CA GLU A 218 -13.19 -11.32 -6.54
C GLU A 218 -13.95 -10.33 -5.63
N LYS A 219 -13.72 -10.41 -4.31
CA LYS A 219 -14.33 -9.53 -3.30
C LYS A 219 -13.92 -8.07 -3.47
N PHE A 220 -12.70 -7.81 -3.93
CA PHE A 220 -12.14 -6.48 -4.13
C PHE A 220 -11.81 -6.27 -5.63
N PRO A 221 -12.74 -5.73 -6.44
CA PRO A 221 -12.58 -5.59 -7.90
C PRO A 221 -11.36 -4.78 -8.33
N PHE A 222 -10.87 -3.88 -7.49
CA PHE A 222 -9.71 -3.05 -7.79
C PHE A 222 -8.39 -3.61 -7.28
N ALA A 223 -8.42 -4.65 -6.43
CA ALA A 223 -7.22 -5.27 -5.91
C ALA A 223 -6.27 -5.71 -7.03
N ARG A 224 -4.98 -5.81 -6.69
CA ARG A 224 -3.91 -6.27 -7.58
C ARG A 224 -3.25 -7.49 -7.01
N LEU A 225 -2.92 -8.45 -7.87
CA LEU A 225 -2.20 -9.66 -7.50
C LEU A 225 -0.76 -9.57 -8.00
N ILE A 226 0.20 -9.89 -7.13
CA ILE A 226 1.58 -10.16 -7.51
C ILE A 226 1.85 -11.62 -7.16
N ARG A 227 2.04 -12.46 -8.19
CA ARG A 227 2.30 -13.90 -8.02
C ARG A 227 3.75 -14.20 -8.28
N VAL A 228 4.48 -14.57 -7.23
CA VAL A 228 5.88 -14.99 -7.29
C VAL A 228 5.96 -16.51 -7.18
N ASN A 229 6.31 -17.18 -8.27
CA ASN A 229 6.50 -18.63 -8.27
C ASN A 229 7.39 -19.06 -9.45
N PRO A 230 8.50 -19.80 -9.21
CA PRO A 230 9.42 -20.18 -10.28
C PRO A 230 8.84 -21.21 -11.25
N GLU A 231 7.97 -22.11 -10.78
CA GLU A 231 7.47 -23.24 -11.57
C GLU A 231 6.07 -23.00 -12.12
N ASN A 232 5.20 -22.41 -11.30
CA ASN A 232 3.78 -22.26 -11.58
C ASN A 232 3.32 -20.79 -11.53
N PRO A 233 3.94 -19.85 -12.28
CA PRO A 233 3.63 -18.42 -12.19
C PRO A 233 2.28 -18.03 -12.81
N GLY A 234 1.66 -18.90 -13.61
CA GLY A 234 0.47 -18.58 -14.39
C GLY A 234 -0.72 -18.08 -13.56
N VAL A 235 -1.54 -17.22 -14.16
CA VAL A 235 -2.78 -16.65 -13.61
C VAL A 235 -3.96 -16.91 -14.55
N SER A 236 -5.19 -16.92 -14.01
CA SER A 236 -6.40 -17.12 -14.81
C SER A 236 -6.60 -15.94 -15.77
N ARG A 237 -7.33 -16.18 -16.89
CA ARG A 237 -7.63 -15.13 -17.88
C ARG A 237 -8.38 -13.95 -17.26
N GLN A 238 -9.21 -14.20 -16.25
CA GLN A 238 -9.99 -13.18 -15.53
C GLN A 238 -9.11 -12.22 -14.70
N LEU A 239 -7.91 -12.67 -14.29
CA LEU A 239 -6.99 -11.88 -13.48
C LEU A 239 -5.89 -11.21 -14.31
N LYS A 240 -5.81 -11.49 -15.62
CA LYS A 240 -4.71 -11.04 -16.50
C LYS A 240 -4.43 -9.54 -16.41
N ASP A 241 -5.47 -8.71 -16.35
CA ASP A 241 -5.31 -7.24 -16.36
C ASP A 241 -5.10 -6.65 -14.96
N ARG A 242 -5.21 -7.47 -13.91
CA ARG A 242 -5.08 -7.10 -12.49
C ARG A 242 -3.99 -7.88 -11.77
N ALA A 243 -3.18 -8.65 -12.49
CA ALA A 243 -2.14 -9.49 -11.91
C ALA A 243 -0.80 -9.32 -12.64
N VAL A 244 0.29 -9.36 -11.88
CA VAL A 244 1.66 -9.44 -12.37
C VAL A 244 2.25 -10.76 -11.90
N THR A 245 2.95 -11.47 -12.79
CA THR A 245 3.57 -12.76 -12.49
C THR A 245 5.09 -12.62 -12.54
N LEU A 246 5.76 -13.21 -11.55
CA LEU A 246 7.21 -13.17 -11.38
C LEU A 246 7.74 -14.61 -11.31
N PRO A 247 8.29 -15.15 -12.41
CA PRO A 247 8.76 -16.53 -12.50
C PRO A 247 10.14 -16.71 -11.84
N MET A 248 10.22 -16.45 -10.53
CA MET A 248 11.47 -16.49 -9.77
C MET A 248 11.25 -16.90 -8.30
N GLY A 249 12.34 -17.08 -7.55
CA GLY A 249 12.28 -17.42 -6.13
C GLY A 249 11.73 -16.27 -5.28
N ALA A 250 11.03 -16.60 -4.19
CA ALA A 250 10.39 -15.59 -3.35
C ALA A 250 11.40 -14.62 -2.69
N THR A 251 12.53 -15.12 -2.17
CA THR A 251 13.59 -14.27 -1.60
C THR A 251 14.16 -13.31 -2.63
N GLU A 252 14.45 -13.80 -3.84
CA GLU A 252 14.98 -12.99 -4.94
C GLU A 252 14.01 -11.87 -5.34
N ALA A 253 12.72 -12.22 -5.52
CA ALA A 253 11.71 -11.24 -5.88
C ALA A 253 11.55 -10.15 -4.82
N LEU A 254 11.51 -10.51 -3.54
CA LEU A 254 11.33 -9.56 -2.46
C LEU A 254 12.51 -8.59 -2.35
N LEU A 255 13.74 -9.06 -2.53
CA LEU A 255 14.93 -8.20 -2.57
C LEU A 255 14.89 -7.20 -3.72
N LYS A 256 14.55 -7.65 -4.92
CA LYS A 256 14.43 -6.79 -6.11
C LYS A 256 13.33 -5.75 -5.92
N LEU A 257 12.18 -6.16 -5.36
CA LEU A 257 11.09 -5.25 -5.05
C LEU A 257 11.45 -4.23 -3.97
N ASP A 258 12.18 -4.63 -2.91
CA ASP A 258 12.58 -3.69 -1.83
C ASP A 258 13.57 -2.64 -2.34
N ALA A 259 14.52 -3.05 -3.19
CA ALA A 259 15.44 -2.13 -3.85
C ALA A 259 14.68 -1.09 -4.69
N LEU A 260 13.72 -1.54 -5.50
CA LEU A 260 12.88 -0.65 -6.31
C LEU A 260 12.03 0.30 -5.45
N LEU A 261 11.49 -0.16 -4.32
CA LEU A 261 10.70 0.69 -3.43
C LEU A 261 11.54 1.71 -2.63
N GLY A 262 12.84 1.48 -2.49
CA GLY A 262 13.76 2.36 -1.76
C GLY A 262 14.18 3.63 -2.52
N GLU A 263 14.00 3.66 -3.84
CA GLU A 263 14.53 4.71 -4.74
C GLU A 263 13.45 5.58 -5.38
N VAL A 264 12.18 5.37 -5.01
CA VAL A 264 11.05 6.04 -5.65
C VAL A 264 10.76 7.39 -5.00
N PHE A 265 11.00 8.45 -5.76
CA PHE A 265 10.43 9.77 -5.45
C PHE A 265 9.02 9.86 -6.01
N MET A 266 8.07 10.27 -5.19
CA MET A 266 6.68 10.43 -5.62
C MET A 266 6.51 11.82 -6.25
N GLY A 267 5.81 11.86 -7.37
CA GLY A 267 5.27 13.06 -7.99
C GLY A 267 3.75 13.07 -7.90
N ARG A 268 3.19 14.27 -7.75
CA ARG A 268 1.75 14.53 -7.76
C ARG A 268 1.34 15.06 -9.13
N PHE A 269 0.45 14.33 -9.79
CA PHE A 269 -0.02 14.65 -11.13
C PHE A 269 -1.46 15.13 -11.04
N ILE A 270 -1.69 16.39 -11.36
CA ILE A 270 -3.01 17.01 -11.44
C ILE A 270 -3.45 16.91 -12.90
N VAL A 271 -4.24 15.89 -13.21
CA VAL A 271 -4.74 15.62 -14.56
C VAL A 271 -6.14 16.22 -14.68
N HIS A 272 -6.37 17.08 -15.65
CA HIS A 272 -7.65 17.79 -15.76
C HIS A 272 -8.07 18.05 -17.21
N ASP A 273 -9.35 18.34 -17.40
CA ASP A 273 -9.94 18.73 -18.68
C ASP A 273 -10.24 20.25 -18.74
N SER A 274 -10.97 20.65 -19.78
CA SER A 274 -11.48 22.02 -19.98
C SER A 274 -12.85 22.29 -19.35
N TRP A 275 -13.52 21.25 -18.85
CA TRP A 275 -14.89 21.28 -18.31
C TRP A 275 -14.92 21.37 -16.77
N GLY A 276 -13.74 21.41 -16.14
CA GLY A 276 -13.60 21.48 -14.70
C GLY A 276 -13.49 20.12 -14.03
N GLY A 277 -13.43 19.03 -14.79
CA GLY A 277 -13.23 17.67 -14.28
C GLY A 277 -11.76 17.26 -14.26
N GLY A 278 -11.44 16.19 -13.53
CA GLY A 278 -10.07 15.70 -13.43
C GLY A 278 -9.80 14.70 -12.31
N SER A 279 -8.55 14.24 -12.26
CA SER A 279 -8.04 13.37 -11.22
C SER A 279 -6.68 13.84 -10.74
N GLU A 280 -6.48 13.83 -9.44
CA GLU A 280 -5.16 13.96 -8.84
C GLU A 280 -4.63 12.60 -8.41
N VAL A 281 -3.41 12.27 -8.82
CA VAL A 281 -2.78 10.98 -8.56
C VAL A 281 -1.34 11.16 -8.10
N ASP A 282 -0.94 10.40 -7.06
CA ASP A 282 0.45 10.33 -6.62
C ASP A 282 1.06 9.04 -7.19
N MET A 283 2.16 9.17 -7.94
CA MET A 283 2.87 8.07 -8.58
C MET A 283 4.38 8.33 -8.57
N PRO A 284 5.26 7.33 -8.82
CA PRO A 284 6.66 7.61 -9.08
C PRO A 284 6.80 8.72 -10.13
N TRP A 285 7.61 9.74 -9.83
CA TRP A 285 7.72 10.94 -10.66
C TRP A 285 8.22 10.64 -12.10
N ASP A 286 8.98 9.56 -12.25
CA ASP A 286 9.51 9.02 -13.50
C ASP A 286 8.57 7.99 -14.17
N SER A 287 7.31 7.91 -13.71
CA SER A 287 6.31 7.07 -14.36
C SER A 287 6.04 7.55 -15.79
N PRO A 288 5.99 6.63 -16.78
CA PRO A 288 5.50 6.96 -18.12
C PRO A 288 4.09 7.56 -18.08
N VAL A 289 3.81 8.54 -18.94
CA VAL A 289 2.52 9.24 -18.99
C VAL A 289 1.34 8.28 -19.15
N CYS A 290 1.48 7.19 -19.91
CA CYS A 290 0.45 6.18 -20.08
C CYS A 290 0.06 5.48 -18.77
N ARG A 291 1.01 5.32 -17.83
CA ARG A 291 0.74 4.77 -16.49
C ARG A 291 -0.02 5.77 -15.63
N ILE A 292 0.36 7.05 -15.70
CA ILE A 292 -0.31 8.15 -15.01
C ILE A 292 -1.75 8.26 -15.50
N LEU A 293 -1.97 8.28 -16.82
CA LEU A 293 -3.31 8.30 -17.41
C LEU A 293 -4.13 7.08 -17.04
N ARG A 294 -3.56 5.87 -17.09
CA ARG A 294 -4.29 4.67 -16.65
C ARG A 294 -4.76 4.78 -15.20
N ARG A 295 -4.01 5.47 -14.34
CA ARG A 295 -4.43 5.71 -12.95
C ARG A 295 -5.43 6.87 -12.83
N ALA A 296 -5.29 7.91 -13.64
CA ALA A 296 -6.14 9.11 -13.60
C ALA A 296 -7.51 8.92 -14.27
N LEU A 297 -7.58 8.11 -15.33
CA LEU A 297 -8.79 7.91 -16.16
C LEU A 297 -9.61 6.68 -15.75
N VAL A 298 -8.99 5.70 -15.07
CA VAL A 298 -9.68 4.48 -14.66
C VAL A 298 -10.20 4.68 -13.24
N PRO A 299 -11.53 4.65 -13.04
CA PRO A 299 -12.09 4.74 -11.71
C PRO A 299 -11.58 3.56 -10.87
N LEU A 300 -11.05 3.86 -9.69
CA LEU A 300 -10.61 2.86 -8.72
C LEU A 300 -11.73 2.48 -7.79
N HIS A 301 -12.83 3.24 -7.81
CA HIS A 301 -14.05 3.01 -7.05
C HIS A 301 -15.23 3.46 -7.90
N GLY A 302 -16.45 3.00 -7.58
CA GLY A 302 -17.66 3.37 -8.32
C GLY A 302 -18.06 4.86 -8.25
N TYR A 303 -17.20 5.74 -7.73
CA TYR A 303 -17.40 7.18 -7.55
C TYR A 303 -16.34 8.04 -8.24
N ASP A 304 -15.25 7.45 -8.73
CA ASP A 304 -14.20 8.18 -9.43
C ASP A 304 -14.66 8.58 -10.84
N PRO A 305 -14.14 9.69 -11.40
CA PRO A 305 -14.56 10.14 -12.71
C PRO A 305 -14.07 9.21 -13.82
N THR A 306 -14.87 9.09 -14.87
CA THR A 306 -14.58 8.33 -16.09
C THR A 306 -14.33 9.27 -17.25
N TRP A 307 -13.31 8.98 -18.05
CA TRP A 307 -13.05 9.75 -19.26
C TRP A 307 -14.06 9.43 -20.36
N VAL A 308 -14.66 10.47 -20.95
CA VAL A 308 -15.55 10.41 -22.10
C VAL A 308 -14.88 11.11 -23.27
N PHE A 309 -14.72 10.40 -24.39
CA PHE A 309 -14.15 10.96 -25.62
C PHE A 309 -15.16 11.87 -26.34
N ASP A 310 -14.65 12.95 -26.91
CA ASP A 310 -15.38 13.80 -27.86
C ASP A 310 -15.08 13.33 -29.28
N ASP A 311 -16.12 12.97 -30.04
CA ASP A 311 -16.02 12.45 -31.42
C ASP A 311 -15.39 13.45 -32.41
N SER A 312 -15.27 14.73 -32.03
CA SER A 312 -14.86 15.82 -32.93
C SER A 312 -13.44 16.34 -32.75
N SER A 313 -12.71 15.88 -31.72
CA SER A 313 -11.47 16.49 -31.27
C SER A 313 -10.30 15.50 -31.18
N GLU A 314 -9.11 15.90 -31.63
CA GLU A 314 -7.89 15.09 -31.48
C GLU A 314 -7.49 14.99 -30.00
N PHE A 315 -7.20 13.77 -29.54
CA PHE A 315 -6.75 13.55 -28.16
C PHE A 315 -5.30 14.00 -27.99
N ARG A 316 -5.07 14.98 -27.11
CA ARG A 316 -3.73 15.55 -26.84
C ARG A 316 -3.46 15.66 -25.35
N LEU A 317 -2.19 15.54 -24.99
CA LEU A 317 -1.69 15.55 -23.63
C LEU A 317 -0.69 16.69 -23.48
N VAL A 318 -0.97 17.67 -22.62
CA VAL A 318 -0.09 18.84 -22.47
C VAL A 318 0.28 19.02 -21.01
N ALA A 319 1.58 18.96 -20.71
CA ALA A 319 2.12 19.39 -19.44
C ALA A 319 2.17 20.92 -19.40
N HIS A 320 1.67 21.51 -18.32
CA HIS A 320 1.79 22.93 -18.03
C HIS A 320 2.57 23.15 -16.75
N HIS A 321 3.51 24.08 -16.78
CA HIS A 321 4.15 24.52 -15.55
C HIS A 321 3.20 25.40 -14.74
N ILE A 322 2.99 25.06 -13.47
CA ILE A 322 1.96 25.68 -12.63
C ILE A 322 2.12 27.21 -12.57
N LEU A 323 3.34 27.73 -12.36
CA LEU A 323 3.58 29.18 -12.26
C LEU A 323 3.85 29.89 -13.59
N ARG A 324 4.08 29.16 -14.69
CA ARG A 324 4.49 29.73 -16.00
C ARG A 324 3.68 29.13 -17.15
N ARG A 325 2.37 29.01 -16.94
CA ARG A 325 1.48 28.25 -17.83
C ARG A 325 1.48 28.75 -19.28
N ASP A 326 1.54 30.06 -19.47
CA ASP A 326 1.46 30.70 -20.78
C ASP A 326 2.74 30.49 -21.62
N ASP A 327 3.90 30.48 -20.97
CA ASP A 327 5.20 30.46 -21.65
C ASP A 327 5.92 29.11 -21.56
N MET A 328 5.49 28.21 -20.66
CA MET A 328 6.10 26.89 -20.47
C MET A 328 5.06 25.77 -20.45
N TRP A 329 4.88 25.17 -21.62
CA TRP A 329 4.07 23.98 -21.84
C TRP A 329 4.79 23.02 -22.79
N LYS A 330 4.46 21.73 -22.73
CA LYS A 330 4.99 20.70 -23.62
C LYS A 330 3.93 19.65 -23.89
N GLU A 331 3.78 19.30 -25.17
CA GLU A 331 2.99 18.13 -25.57
C GLU A 331 3.76 16.85 -25.21
N LEU A 332 3.06 15.92 -24.57
CA LEU A 332 3.66 14.73 -23.95
C LEU A 332 3.51 13.51 -24.87
N ASP A 333 4.59 12.74 -24.98
CA ASP A 333 4.51 11.35 -25.44
C ASP A 333 3.99 10.46 -24.31
N SER A 334 3.08 9.54 -24.63
CA SER A 334 2.50 8.60 -23.67
C SER A 334 3.53 7.65 -23.05
N ASP A 335 4.60 7.30 -23.75
CA ASP A 335 5.58 6.31 -23.29
C ASP A 335 6.75 6.93 -22.51
N GLU A 336 6.87 8.26 -22.53
CA GLU A 336 7.90 8.99 -21.81
C GLU A 336 7.39 9.52 -20.44
N PRO A 337 8.29 9.71 -19.46
CA PRO A 337 7.95 10.43 -18.24
C PRO A 337 7.83 11.94 -18.50
N VAL A 338 7.14 12.63 -17.59
CA VAL A 338 7.09 14.10 -17.60
C VAL A 338 8.46 14.67 -17.20
N PRO A 339 8.98 15.70 -17.90
CA PRO A 339 10.26 16.31 -17.52
C PRO A 339 10.23 16.97 -16.13
N VAL A 340 11.35 16.89 -15.41
CA VAL A 340 11.48 17.34 -14.01
C VAL A 340 11.14 18.82 -13.81
N GLU A 341 11.43 19.66 -14.81
CA GLU A 341 11.24 21.10 -14.78
C GLU A 341 9.77 21.55 -14.71
N TYR A 342 8.82 20.61 -14.90
CA TYR A 342 7.39 20.87 -14.74
C TYR A 342 6.90 20.67 -13.30
N PHE A 343 7.73 20.05 -12.44
CA PHE A 343 7.37 19.77 -11.05
C PHE A 343 7.76 20.92 -10.13
N LEU A 344 6.88 21.23 -9.18
CA LEU A 344 7.07 22.29 -8.19
C LEU A 344 6.67 21.82 -6.80
N VAL A 345 7.34 22.36 -5.77
CA VAL A 345 6.88 22.22 -4.39
C VAL A 345 5.65 23.09 -4.20
N VAL A 346 4.50 22.46 -3.92
CA VAL A 346 3.20 23.14 -3.77
C VAL A 346 2.59 22.90 -2.40
N ASP A 347 2.55 21.65 -1.94
CA ASP A 347 1.78 21.27 -0.75
C ASP A 347 2.60 21.23 0.55
N GLY A 348 3.93 21.38 0.45
CA GLY A 348 4.87 21.38 1.57
C GLY A 348 6.17 20.64 1.23
N ASP A 349 7.22 20.82 2.04
CA ASP A 349 8.56 20.28 1.74
C ASP A 349 8.65 18.75 1.87
N ASN A 350 7.73 18.15 2.64
CA ASN A 350 7.62 16.69 2.81
C ASN A 350 6.52 16.07 1.93
N GLU A 351 5.89 16.87 1.07
CA GLU A 351 4.85 16.41 0.14
C GLU A 351 5.46 16.18 -1.26
N PRO A 352 4.89 15.29 -2.07
CA PRO A 352 5.27 15.14 -3.46
C PRO A 352 5.20 16.48 -4.21
N MET A 353 6.20 16.75 -5.06
CA MET A 353 6.13 17.88 -5.98
C MET A 353 4.96 17.69 -6.96
N ALA A 354 4.27 18.77 -7.28
CA ALA A 354 3.08 18.75 -8.11
C ALA A 354 3.34 19.29 -9.52
N MET A 355 2.60 18.77 -10.49
CA MET A 355 2.55 19.26 -11.87
C MET A 355 1.16 19.08 -12.48
N CYS A 356 0.84 19.82 -13.54
CA CYS A 356 -0.47 19.78 -14.21
C CYS A 356 -0.39 19.18 -15.61
N ILE A 357 -1.25 18.21 -15.90
CA ILE A 357 -1.48 17.64 -17.25
C ILE A 357 -2.88 18.01 -17.70
N HIS A 358 -2.98 18.72 -18.82
CA HIS A 358 -4.25 18.99 -19.47
C HIS A 358 -4.56 17.95 -20.54
N LEU A 359 -5.79 17.45 -20.53
CA LEU A 359 -6.32 16.52 -21.52
C LEU A 359 -7.25 17.24 -22.48
N TYR A 360 -6.96 17.12 -23.78
CA TYR A 360 -7.84 17.54 -24.86
C TYR A 360 -8.52 16.33 -25.50
N GLY A 361 -9.65 16.53 -26.19
CA GLY A 361 -10.35 15.45 -26.89
C GLY A 361 -11.39 14.69 -26.07
N GLY A 362 -11.88 15.29 -24.99
CA GLY A 362 -12.90 14.69 -24.13
C GLY A 362 -13.09 15.45 -22.82
N TYR A 363 -13.79 14.81 -21.88
CA TYR A 363 -14.06 15.33 -20.54
C TYR A 363 -14.20 14.20 -19.52
N PHE A 364 -14.01 14.53 -18.25
CA PHE A 364 -14.27 13.66 -17.12
C PHE A 364 -15.74 13.74 -16.72
N ASP A 365 -16.44 12.61 -16.81
CA ASP A 365 -17.82 12.44 -16.34
C ASP A 365 -17.84 11.75 -14.97
N GLY A 366 -18.75 12.14 -14.08
CA GLY A 366 -18.87 11.57 -12.74
C GLY A 366 -19.49 12.51 -11.69
N GLY A 367 -19.76 11.97 -10.49
CA GLY A 367 -20.25 12.74 -9.35
C GLY A 367 -19.21 13.77 -8.86
N ASP A 368 -19.68 14.85 -8.24
CA ASP A 368 -18.86 16.00 -7.78
C ASP A 368 -18.10 16.75 -8.90
N GLY A 369 -18.78 17.00 -10.03
CA GLY A 369 -18.23 17.78 -11.14
C GLY A 369 -17.13 17.06 -11.91
N GLY A 370 -17.14 15.72 -11.94
CA GLY A 370 -16.16 14.93 -12.68
C GLY A 370 -14.78 14.90 -12.01
N ARG A 371 -14.71 15.01 -10.68
CA ARG A 371 -13.44 15.04 -9.94
C ARG A 371 -13.26 13.83 -9.04
N ASN A 372 -12.04 13.31 -8.97
CA ASN A 372 -11.71 12.39 -7.88
C ASN A 372 -11.60 13.15 -6.54
N TRP A 373 -11.71 12.42 -5.43
CA TRP A 373 -11.74 13.01 -4.08
C TRP A 373 -10.50 13.84 -3.75
N LYS A 374 -9.31 13.48 -4.25
CA LYS A 374 -8.07 14.22 -4.04
C LYS A 374 -8.14 15.59 -4.69
N LEU A 375 -8.58 15.61 -5.94
CA LEU A 375 -8.72 16.84 -6.68
C LEU A 375 -9.84 17.70 -6.09
N ALA A 376 -10.96 17.12 -5.68
CA ALA A 376 -12.02 17.82 -4.98
C ALA A 376 -11.52 18.46 -3.66
N ALA A 377 -10.76 17.71 -2.85
CA ALA A 377 -10.14 18.22 -1.63
C ALA A 377 -9.13 19.34 -1.92
N ARG A 378 -8.37 19.25 -3.02
CA ARG A 378 -7.50 20.34 -3.51
C ARG A 378 -8.30 21.60 -3.79
N MET A 379 -9.36 21.47 -4.58
CA MET A 379 -10.19 22.60 -4.98
C MET A 379 -10.84 23.25 -3.77
N ALA A 380 -11.31 22.45 -2.79
CA ALA A 380 -11.83 22.97 -1.52
C ALA A 380 -10.76 23.75 -0.73
N ARG A 381 -9.53 23.22 -0.62
CA ARG A 381 -8.41 23.95 0.02
C ARG A 381 -8.12 25.28 -0.66
N ILE A 382 -8.04 25.30 -2.00
CA ILE A 382 -7.80 26.51 -2.77
C ILE A 382 -8.94 27.52 -2.55
N TYR A 383 -10.18 27.05 -2.63
CA TYR A 383 -11.37 27.87 -2.40
C TYR A 383 -11.35 28.54 -1.03
N HIS A 384 -11.13 27.77 0.05
CA HIS A 384 -11.08 28.33 1.41
C HIS A 384 -9.94 29.34 1.58
N LEU A 385 -8.75 29.07 1.04
CA LEU A 385 -7.64 30.03 1.05
C LEU A 385 -8.03 31.35 0.37
N ILE A 386 -8.60 31.29 -0.83
CA ILE A 386 -9.00 32.49 -1.58
C ILE A 386 -10.10 33.26 -0.83
N MET A 387 -11.06 32.57 -0.22
CA MET A 387 -12.13 33.20 0.57
C MET A 387 -11.60 33.92 1.80
N ASP A 388 -10.73 33.29 2.58
CA ASP A 388 -10.15 33.92 3.76
C ASP A 388 -9.28 35.13 3.38
N LEU A 389 -8.54 35.05 2.26
CA LEU A 389 -7.80 36.20 1.74
C LEU A 389 -8.74 37.34 1.30
N HIS A 390 -9.83 37.04 0.59
CA HIS A 390 -10.84 38.04 0.21
C HIS A 390 -11.47 38.70 1.43
N GLU A 391 -11.83 37.92 2.45
CA GLU A 391 -12.39 38.45 3.69
C GLU A 391 -11.41 39.42 4.38
N HIS A 392 -10.15 39.02 4.51
CA HIS A 392 -9.15 39.82 5.21
C HIS A 392 -8.74 41.06 4.44
N PHE A 393 -8.49 40.94 3.13
CA PHE A 393 -8.22 42.10 2.29
C PHE A 393 -9.46 42.99 2.16
N GLY A 394 -10.67 42.44 2.21
CA GLY A 394 -11.94 43.17 2.11
C GLY A 394 -12.30 43.98 3.36
N LYS A 395 -11.63 43.78 4.51
CA LYS A 395 -11.89 44.52 5.75
C LYS A 395 -11.80 46.04 5.49
N GLU A 396 -12.77 46.80 6.00
CA GLU A 396 -12.82 48.26 5.80
C GLU A 396 -11.55 48.96 6.32
N SER A 397 -10.99 48.46 7.42
CA SER A 397 -9.71 48.92 7.97
C SER A 397 -8.52 48.72 7.03
N TYR A 398 -8.48 47.59 6.33
CA TYR A 398 -7.45 47.31 5.33
C TYR A 398 -7.61 48.23 4.11
N GLN A 399 -8.82 48.31 3.55
CA GLN A 399 -9.09 49.11 2.35
C GLN A 399 -8.81 50.60 2.57
N ARG A 400 -9.11 51.13 3.77
CA ARG A 400 -8.75 52.52 4.13
C ARG A 400 -7.24 52.74 4.09
N ARG A 401 -6.47 51.86 4.72
CA ARG A 401 -5.00 51.92 4.73
C ARG A 401 -4.42 51.73 3.32
N LEU A 402 -4.99 50.84 2.52
CA LEU A 402 -4.57 50.62 1.14
C LEU A 402 -4.68 51.90 0.28
N ASN A 403 -5.73 52.71 0.49
CA ASN A 403 -5.90 53.97 -0.23
C ASN A 403 -4.85 55.03 0.16
N GLU A 404 -4.28 54.92 1.36
CA GLU A 404 -3.27 55.85 1.89
C GLU A 404 -1.83 55.46 1.51
N VAL A 405 -1.61 54.23 1.01
CA VAL A 405 -0.28 53.72 0.63
C VAL A 405 0.35 54.57 -0.50
N THR A 406 1.59 54.99 -0.29
CA THR A 406 2.32 55.88 -1.21
C THR A 406 3.51 55.24 -1.92
N ASP A 407 4.06 54.14 -1.38
CA ASP A 407 5.19 53.43 -1.98
C ASP A 407 5.08 51.89 -1.92
N ARG A 408 6.01 51.21 -2.60
CA ARG A 408 6.04 49.75 -2.72
C ARG A 408 6.35 49.01 -1.40
N GLU A 409 7.13 49.60 -0.50
CA GLU A 409 7.47 48.96 0.77
C GLU A 409 6.27 48.99 1.72
N GLU A 410 5.56 50.11 1.79
CA GLU A 410 4.31 50.24 2.53
C GLU A 410 3.26 49.24 2.03
N LEU A 411 3.09 49.10 0.70
CA LEU A 411 2.14 48.13 0.14
C LEU A 411 2.52 46.69 0.51
N ARG A 412 3.81 46.35 0.44
CA ARG A 412 4.29 45.00 0.78
C ARG A 412 4.11 44.69 2.26
N ALA A 413 4.37 45.66 3.13
CA ALA A 413 4.14 45.52 4.56
C ALA A 413 2.65 45.31 4.86
N LEU A 414 1.77 46.09 4.22
CA LEU A 414 0.33 45.96 4.38
C LEU A 414 -0.19 44.59 3.92
N ILE A 415 0.24 44.09 2.76
CA ILE A 415 -0.10 42.75 2.28
C ILE A 415 0.45 41.67 3.22
N ARG A 416 1.66 41.88 3.76
CA ARG A 416 2.33 40.95 4.67
C ARG A 416 1.54 40.76 5.96
N GLU A 417 0.91 41.79 6.52
CA GLU A 417 0.07 41.68 7.72
C GLU A 417 -1.08 40.68 7.52
N VAL A 418 -1.81 40.78 6.40
CA VAL A 418 -2.89 39.83 6.07
C VAL A 418 -2.35 38.42 5.88
N HIS A 419 -1.20 38.28 5.22
CA HIS A 419 -0.58 36.97 5.04
C HIS A 419 -0.17 36.32 6.37
N LEU A 420 0.35 37.08 7.33
CA LEU A 420 0.70 36.57 8.66
C LEU A 420 -0.52 36.04 9.43
N GLU A 421 -1.71 36.60 9.19
CA GLU A 421 -2.96 36.12 9.78
C GLU A 421 -3.50 34.87 9.07
N VAL A 422 -3.58 34.90 7.73
CA VAL A 422 -4.32 33.90 6.94
C VAL A 422 -3.49 32.67 6.61
N LEU A 423 -2.24 32.84 6.17
CA LEU A 423 -1.43 31.75 5.62
C LEU A 423 -1.17 30.60 6.63
N PRO A 424 -0.96 30.85 7.93
CA PRO A 424 -0.84 29.78 8.92
C PRO A 424 -2.09 28.89 9.04
N MET A 425 -3.29 29.44 8.81
CA MET A 425 -4.54 28.68 8.82
C MET A 425 -4.59 27.64 7.68
N HIS A 426 -3.83 27.89 6.61
CA HIS A 426 -3.76 27.06 5.40
C HIS A 426 -2.45 26.28 5.26
N LYS A 427 -1.75 26.05 6.39
CA LYS A 427 -0.50 25.27 6.49
C LYS A 427 0.72 25.90 5.79
N PHE A 428 0.71 27.21 5.58
CA PHE A 428 1.90 27.94 5.14
C PHE A 428 2.67 28.46 6.35
N TYR A 429 4.00 28.38 6.31
CA TYR A 429 4.82 28.79 7.44
C TYR A 429 5.31 30.21 7.21
N VAL A 430 4.64 31.17 7.83
CA VAL A 430 5.01 32.59 7.77
C VAL A 430 5.22 33.15 9.18
N SER A 431 6.36 33.80 9.40
CA SER A 431 6.65 34.51 10.65
C SER A 431 7.49 35.75 10.37
N ASP A 432 7.58 36.64 11.36
CA ASP A 432 8.42 37.84 11.27
C ASP A 432 9.92 37.52 11.27
N ASP A 433 10.30 36.37 11.81
CA ASP A 433 11.68 35.90 11.92
C ASP A 433 12.23 35.29 10.61
N LEU A 434 11.38 35.11 9.59
CA LEU A 434 11.81 34.57 8.30
C LEU A 434 12.71 35.53 7.53
N THR A 435 13.72 34.96 6.87
CA THR A 435 14.52 35.71 5.91
C THR A 435 13.66 36.14 4.70
N PRO A 436 14.02 37.23 3.99
CA PRO A 436 13.29 37.64 2.78
C PRO A 436 13.17 36.54 1.72
N GLY A 437 14.18 35.67 1.60
CA GLY A 437 14.15 34.53 0.67
C GLY A 437 13.11 33.48 1.05
N GLN A 438 13.02 33.14 2.35
CA GLN A 438 12.00 32.20 2.84
C GLN A 438 10.59 32.74 2.67
N TRP A 439 10.40 34.05 2.89
CA TRP A 439 9.12 34.71 2.65
C TRP A 439 8.68 34.61 1.18
N ILE A 440 9.60 34.88 0.25
CA ILE A 440 9.35 34.77 -1.18
C ILE A 440 8.99 33.32 -1.55
N SER A 441 9.69 32.34 -0.98
CA SER A 441 9.43 30.92 -1.22
C SER A 441 8.00 30.52 -0.80
N GLU A 442 7.56 30.95 0.39
CA GLU A 442 6.21 30.67 0.89
C GLU A 442 5.13 31.38 0.07
N GLN A 443 5.37 32.62 -0.36
CA GLN A 443 4.48 33.33 -1.28
C GLN A 443 4.39 32.62 -2.65
N GLN A 444 5.52 32.15 -3.18
CA GLN A 444 5.53 31.38 -4.43
C GLN A 444 4.78 30.06 -4.27
N ARG A 445 4.91 29.39 -3.12
CA ARG A 445 4.17 28.16 -2.82
C ARG A 445 2.66 28.42 -2.73
N MET A 446 2.25 29.50 -2.07
CA MET A 446 0.84 29.92 -2.02
C MET A 446 0.29 30.21 -3.42
N GLN A 447 1.04 30.95 -4.25
CA GLN A 447 0.67 31.20 -5.64
C GLN A 447 0.57 29.90 -6.44
N ALA A 448 1.54 28.99 -6.29
CA ALA A 448 1.51 27.70 -6.97
C ALA A 448 0.29 26.88 -6.56
N LEU A 449 -0.13 26.91 -5.30
CA LEU A 449 -1.35 26.22 -4.85
C LEU A 449 -2.59 26.78 -5.55
N ILE A 450 -2.76 28.11 -5.58
CA ILE A 450 -3.89 28.75 -6.27
C ILE A 450 -3.86 28.41 -7.78
N MET A 451 -2.70 28.59 -8.42
CA MET A 451 -2.52 28.35 -9.85
C MET A 451 -2.66 26.88 -10.25
N SER A 452 -2.51 25.95 -9.31
CA SER A 452 -2.80 24.53 -9.55
C SER A 452 -4.29 24.24 -9.75
N GLY A 453 -5.17 25.20 -9.47
CA GLY A 453 -6.62 25.13 -9.72
C GLY A 453 -7.18 26.19 -10.68
N ASP A 454 -6.37 27.15 -11.14
CA ASP A 454 -6.81 28.28 -12.00
C ASP A 454 -7.27 27.84 -13.42
N TRP A 455 -7.14 26.56 -13.76
CA TRP A 455 -7.74 26.01 -14.98
C TRP A 455 -9.25 25.81 -14.88
N TRP A 456 -9.83 25.81 -13.67
CA TRP A 456 -11.27 25.79 -13.48
C TRP A 456 -11.83 27.21 -13.38
N SER A 457 -12.89 27.48 -14.15
CA SER A 457 -13.53 28.80 -14.27
C SER A 457 -13.88 29.44 -12.93
N ASP A 458 -14.34 28.65 -11.96
CA ASP A 458 -14.86 29.19 -10.70
C ASP A 458 -13.71 29.66 -9.80
N ILE A 459 -12.60 28.91 -9.77
CA ILE A 459 -11.39 29.36 -9.06
C ILE A 459 -10.82 30.60 -9.75
N LEU A 460 -10.76 30.61 -11.08
CA LEU A 460 -10.27 31.76 -11.83
C LEU A 460 -11.12 33.03 -11.59
N ALA A 461 -12.44 32.89 -11.49
CA ALA A 461 -13.36 33.97 -11.17
C ALA A 461 -13.15 34.54 -9.76
N LEU A 462 -12.67 33.71 -8.82
CA LEU A 462 -12.35 34.10 -7.45
C LEU A 462 -10.92 34.66 -7.31
N SER A 463 -9.95 34.12 -8.04
CA SER A 463 -8.54 34.51 -7.96
C SER A 463 -8.26 35.83 -8.69
N ASN A 464 -8.91 36.09 -9.83
CA ASN A 464 -8.70 37.33 -10.61
C ASN A 464 -8.94 38.62 -9.81
N PRO A 465 -10.05 38.78 -9.05
CA PRO A 465 -10.28 40.00 -8.27
C PRO A 465 -9.33 40.15 -7.08
N LEU A 466 -8.66 39.08 -6.64
CA LEU A 466 -7.78 39.10 -5.47
C LEU A 466 -6.62 40.10 -5.61
N GLN A 467 -6.07 40.25 -6.82
CA GLN A 467 -5.03 41.25 -7.09
C GLN A 467 -5.53 42.69 -6.94
N ALA A 468 -6.82 42.94 -7.21
CA ALA A 468 -7.43 44.25 -7.06
C ALA A 468 -7.76 44.54 -5.58
N VAL A 469 -8.35 43.58 -4.86
CA VAL A 469 -8.73 43.75 -3.45
C VAL A 469 -7.50 43.87 -2.55
N SER A 470 -6.45 43.09 -2.80
CA SER A 470 -5.16 43.23 -2.10
C SER A 470 -4.41 44.52 -2.46
N GLY A 471 -4.70 45.13 -3.62
CA GLY A 471 -3.96 46.24 -4.19
C GLY A 471 -2.64 45.85 -4.85
N ALA A 472 -2.34 44.55 -4.99
CA ALA A 472 -1.14 44.05 -5.66
C ALA A 472 -1.00 44.55 -7.10
N ASN A 473 -2.11 44.82 -7.80
CA ASN A 473 -2.12 45.43 -9.13
C ASN A 473 -1.50 46.85 -9.17
N ARG A 474 -1.43 47.57 -8.04
CA ARG A 474 -0.78 48.90 -7.91
C ARG A 474 0.73 48.81 -7.70
N MET A 475 1.28 47.61 -7.46
CA MET A 475 2.69 47.43 -7.10
C MET A 475 3.67 47.98 -8.16
N SER A 476 3.31 47.86 -9.45
CA SER A 476 4.13 48.34 -10.56
C SER A 476 4.09 49.87 -10.72
N SER A 477 2.96 50.51 -10.38
CA SER A 477 2.73 51.95 -10.55
C SER A 477 3.20 52.80 -9.37
N LEU A 478 3.38 52.20 -8.19
CA LEU A 478 3.93 52.89 -7.02
C LEU A 478 5.45 53.09 -7.14
N PRO A 479 6.00 54.22 -6.64
CA PRO A 479 7.44 54.45 -6.60
C PRO A 479 8.14 53.45 -5.65
N PRO A 480 9.38 53.02 -5.95
CA PRO A 480 10.22 52.37 -4.95
C PRO A 480 10.50 53.35 -3.80
N SER A 481 10.50 52.84 -2.56
CA SER A 481 10.72 53.61 -1.33
C SER A 481 11.83 54.65 -1.46
N LYS A 482 11.55 55.88 -1.01
CA LYS A 482 12.60 56.88 -0.80
C LYS A 482 13.42 56.40 0.40
N ARG A 483 14.55 55.73 0.15
CA ARG A 483 15.58 55.57 1.19
C ARG A 483 15.95 56.96 1.72
N VAL A 484 15.38 57.34 2.85
CA VAL A 484 15.90 58.46 3.65
C VAL A 484 17.26 57.98 4.13
N ARG A 485 18.32 58.58 3.56
CA ARG A 485 19.70 58.35 3.97
C ARG A 485 19.95 58.85 5.37
#